data_AF-A0A8T6C4X3-F1
#
_entry.id   AF-A0A8T6C4X3-F1
#
_cell.length_a   1.000
_cell.length_b   1.000
_cell.length_c   1.000
_cell.angle_alpha   90.00
_cell.angle_beta   90.00
_cell.angle_gamma   90.00
#
_symmetry.space_group_name_H-M   'P 1'
#
loop_
_entity.id
_entity.type
_entity.pdbx_description
1 polymer ?
#
loop_
_entity_poly.entity_id
_entity_poly.type
_entity_poly.pdbx_seq_one_letter_code
_entity_poly.pdbx_strand_id
1 'polypeptide(L)'
;MAKRNDWLGHETLDRMMNVIMGLAEELYVTRDRLQVMERVLESRGALNREELDGWSPDGDQQADILRDRDAFIQAILSRALDKPAKEPDT
;
A
#
# COMPACT_ATOMS: atom_id res chain seq x y z
N MET A 1 5.04 31.93 6.08
CA MET A 1 4.94 30.75 6.97
C MET A 1 3.57 30.13 6.70
N ALA A 2 3.50 28.99 6.01
CA ALA A 2 2.22 28.33 5.76
C ALA A 2 1.59 27.94 7.11
N LYS A 3 0.31 28.27 7.29
CA LYS A 3 -0.44 27.98 8.52
C LYS A 3 -0.41 26.46 8.74
N ARG A 4 0.16 26.02 9.86
CA ARG A 4 0.21 24.61 10.26
C ARG A 4 -1.23 24.08 10.27
N ASN A 5 -1.51 23.08 9.42
CA ASN A 5 -2.86 22.56 9.22
C ASN A 5 -3.37 21.99 10.55
N ASP A 6 -4.34 22.70 11.14
CA ASP A 6 -5.07 22.35 12.35
C ASP A 6 -6.51 21.99 11.92
N TRP A 7 -6.64 21.00 11.04
CA TRP A 7 -7.90 20.65 10.38
C TRP A 7 -8.79 19.81 11.30
N LEU A 8 -8.19 18.96 12.13
CA LEU A 8 -8.84 18.15 13.17
C LEU A 8 -8.67 18.72 14.58
N GLY A 9 -8.05 19.89 14.74
CA GLY A 9 -7.84 20.51 16.05
C GLY A 9 -6.78 19.81 16.90
N HIS A 10 -6.00 18.89 16.32
CA HIS A 10 -4.93 18.17 17.01
C HIS A 10 -3.81 17.80 16.05
N GLU A 11 -2.62 18.35 16.30
CA GLU A 11 -1.46 18.24 15.40
C GLU A 11 -1.10 16.78 15.04
N THR A 12 -1.19 15.84 15.99
CA THR A 12 -0.91 14.43 15.70
C THR A 12 -1.96 13.81 14.78
N LEU A 13 -3.25 14.19 14.94
CA LEU A 13 -4.31 13.66 14.10
C LEU A 13 -4.20 14.22 12.67
N ASP A 14 -3.86 15.50 12.54
CA ASP A 14 -3.63 16.12 11.24
C ASP A 14 -2.43 15.50 10.51
N ARG A 15 -1.34 15.19 11.22
CA ARG A 15 -0.21 14.45 10.65
C ARG A 15 -0.61 13.04 10.20
N MET A 16 -1.39 12.31 11.02
CA MET A 16 -1.89 10.99 10.64
C MET A 16 -2.79 11.06 9.39
N MET A 17 -3.66 12.07 9.30
CA MET A 17 -4.49 12.28 8.12
C MET A 17 -3.67 12.57 6.87
N ASN A 18 -2.61 13.37 6.96
CA ASN A 18 -1.72 13.61 5.83
C ASN A 18 -1.05 12.31 5.35
N VAL A 19 -0.63 11.44 6.28
CA VAL A 19 -0.07 10.12 5.93
C VAL A 19 -1.12 9.25 5.25
N ILE A 20 -2.36 9.20 5.77
CA ILE A 20 -3.45 8.43 5.17
C ILE A 20 -3.77 8.94 3.75
N MET A 21 -3.80 10.25 3.56
CA MET A 21 -4.04 10.85 2.23
C MET A 21 -2.91 10.51 1.25
N GLY A 22 -1.65 10.58 1.70
CA GLY A 22 -0.51 10.15 0.88
C GLY A 22 -0.58 8.66 0.51
N LEU A 23 -0.97 7.79 1.46
CA LEU A 23 -1.19 6.36 1.16
C LEU A 23 -2.33 6.13 0.18
N ALA A 24 -3.41 6.92 0.26
CA ALA A 24 -4.52 6.84 -0.68
C ALA A 24 -4.11 7.26 -2.11
N GLU A 25 -3.24 8.27 -2.22
CA GLU A 25 -2.64 8.69 -3.49
C GLU A 25 -1.77 7.58 -4.11
N GLU A 26 -0.86 7.00 -3.33
CA GLU A 26 -0.01 5.89 -3.78
C GLU A 26 -0.83 4.63 -4.15
N LEU A 27 -1.92 4.36 -3.43
CA LEU A 27 -2.86 3.30 -3.77
C LEU A 27 -3.54 3.56 -5.12
N TYR A 28 -3.95 4.81 -5.38
CA TYR A 28 -4.54 5.19 -6.67
C TYR A 28 -3.53 5.05 -7.81
N VAL A 29 -2.29 5.52 -7.63
CA VAL A 29 -1.21 5.37 -8.62
C VAL A 29 -0.94 3.90 -8.93
N THR A 30 -0.92 3.05 -7.90
CA THR A 30 -0.76 1.59 -8.08
C THR A 30 -1.93 1.00 -8.88
N ARG A 31 -3.17 1.39 -8.54
CA ARG A 31 -4.37 0.95 -9.27
C ARG A 31 -4.36 1.39 -10.73
N ASP A 32 -4.02 2.65 -11.00
CA ASP A 32 -3.90 3.16 -12.37
C ASP A 32 -2.84 2.36 -13.16
N ARG A 33 -1.68 2.11 -12.55
CA ARG A 33 -0.62 1.33 -13.17
C ARG A 33 -1.06 -0.09 -13.52
N LEU A 34 -1.79 -0.77 -12.62
CA LEU A 34 -2.35 -2.10 -12.89
C LEU A 34 -3.33 -2.07 -14.06
N GLN A 35 -4.23 -1.09 -14.11
CA GLN A 35 -5.16 -0.94 -15.23
C GLN A 35 -4.45 -0.67 -16.57
N VAL A 36 -3.36 0.10 -16.55
CA VAL A 36 -2.52 0.30 -17.75
C VAL A 36 -1.85 -1.01 -18.16
N MET A 37 -1.31 -1.77 -17.21
CA MET A 37 -0.69 -3.07 -17.48
C MET A 37 -1.69 -4.05 -18.09
N GLU A 38 -2.90 -4.16 -17.54
CA GLU A 38 -3.97 -5.00 -18.09
C GLU A 38 -4.30 -4.63 -19.53
N ARG A 39 -4.50 -3.33 -19.82
CA ARG A 39 -4.77 -2.84 -21.19
C ARG A 39 -3.63 -3.17 -22.15
N VAL A 40 -2.38 -3.00 -21.72
CA VAL A 40 -1.21 -3.31 -22.55
C VAL A 40 -1.12 -4.81 -22.84
N LEU A 41 -1.34 -5.66 -21.84
CA LEU A 41 -1.26 -7.11 -22.00
C LEU A 41 -2.41 -7.66 -22.85
N GLU A 42 -3.63 -7.17 -22.65
CA GLU A 42 -4.78 -7.53 -23.48
C GLU A 42 -4.59 -7.08 -24.93
N SER A 43 -4.07 -5.87 -25.18
CA SER A 43 -3.76 -5.39 -26.54
C SER A 43 -2.74 -6.27 -27.28
N ARG A 44 -1.95 -7.04 -26.53
CA ARG A 44 -0.97 -8.00 -27.06
C ARG A 44 -1.50 -9.44 -27.10
N GLY A 45 -2.76 -9.66 -26.70
CA GLY A 45 -3.37 -10.99 -26.61
C GLY A 45 -2.77 -11.87 -25.50
N ALA A 46 -2.10 -11.28 -24.51
CA ALA A 46 -1.41 -12.01 -23.44
C ALA A 46 -2.31 -12.34 -22.24
N LEU A 47 -3.46 -11.66 -22.10
CA LEU A 47 -4.48 -11.96 -21.11
C LEU A 47 -5.86 -11.58 -21.63
N ASN A 48 -6.89 -12.24 -21.09
CA ASN A 48 -8.28 -11.79 -21.17
C ASN A 48 -8.66 -11.14 -19.83
N ARG A 49 -9.14 -9.90 -19.85
CA ARG A 49 -9.53 -9.21 -18.60
C ARG A 49 -10.68 -9.91 -17.88
N GLU A 50 -11.59 -10.56 -18.59
CA GLU A 50 -12.69 -11.31 -17.97
C GLU A 50 -12.18 -12.52 -17.18
N GLU A 51 -11.05 -13.11 -17.57
CA GLU A 51 -10.42 -14.22 -16.82
C GLU A 51 -9.83 -13.72 -15.50
N LEU A 52 -9.29 -12.50 -15.45
CA LEU A 52 -8.77 -11.90 -14.21
C LEU A 52 -9.88 -11.71 -13.18
N ASP A 53 -11.05 -11.21 -13.60
CA ASP A 53 -12.19 -10.97 -12.70
C ASP A 53 -12.76 -12.27 -12.10
N GLY A 54 -12.69 -13.37 -12.87
CA GLY A 54 -13.11 -14.70 -12.44
C GLY A 54 -12.02 -15.55 -11.80
N TRP A 55 -10.79 -15.06 -11.75
CA TRP A 55 -9.65 -15.84 -11.27
C TRP A 55 -9.73 -16.06 -9.77
N SER A 56 -9.46 -17.30 -9.36
CA SER A 56 -9.28 -17.69 -7.97
C SER A 56 -8.05 -18.56 -7.86
N PRO A 57 -7.21 -18.38 -6.82
CA PRO A 57 -6.09 -19.26 -6.59
C PRO A 57 -6.56 -20.67 -6.23
N ASP A 58 -5.79 -21.67 -6.65
CA ASP A 58 -5.88 -23.02 -6.09
C ASP A 58 -5.25 -23.09 -4.67
N GLY A 59 -5.25 -24.28 -4.06
CA GLY A 59 -4.76 -24.45 -2.69
C GLY A 59 -3.29 -24.08 -2.49
N ASP A 60 -2.43 -24.41 -3.46
CA ASP A 60 -1.00 -24.13 -3.37
C ASP A 60 -0.74 -22.64 -3.63
N GLN A 61 -1.38 -22.08 -4.65
CA GLN A 61 -1.33 -20.64 -4.97
C GLN A 61 -1.84 -19.78 -3.81
N GLN A 62 -2.91 -20.21 -3.14
CA GLN A 62 -3.45 -19.50 -1.98
C GLN A 62 -2.45 -19.49 -0.82
N ALA A 63 -1.76 -20.61 -0.59
CA ALA A 63 -0.73 -20.69 0.45
C ALA A 63 0.45 -19.75 0.17
N ASP A 64 0.86 -19.63 -1.09
CA ASP A 64 1.92 -18.73 -1.52
C ASP A 64 1.51 -17.26 -1.35
N ILE A 65 0.30 -16.89 -1.76
CA ILE A 65 -0.25 -15.53 -1.57
C ILE A 65 -0.28 -15.15 -0.08
N LEU A 66 -0.72 -16.06 0.78
CA LEU A 66 -0.77 -15.80 2.22
C LEU A 66 0.64 -15.63 2.81
N ARG A 67 1.61 -16.44 2.36
CA ARG A 67 3.00 -16.32 2.80
C ARG A 67 3.59 -14.96 2.42
N ASP A 68 3.37 -14.52 1.19
CA ASP A 68 3.85 -13.23 0.70
C ASP A 68 3.19 -12.06 1.44
N ARG A 69 1.87 -12.14 1.68
CA ARG A 69 1.13 -11.17 2.50
C ARG A 69 1.70 -11.08 3.90
N ASP A 70 1.93 -12.22 4.55
CA ASP A 70 2.42 -12.25 5.93
C ASP A 70 3.85 -11.70 6.03
N ALA A 71 4.73 -12.02 5.05
CA ALA A 71 6.06 -11.44 4.96
C ALA A 71 6.01 -9.90 4.80
N PHE A 72 5.11 -9.40 3.96
CA PHE A 72 4.91 -7.96 3.78
C PHE A 72 4.44 -7.26 5.07
N ILE A 73 3.43 -7.83 5.75
CA ILE A 73 2.93 -7.31 7.03
C ILE A 73 4.05 -7.30 8.08
N GLN A 74 4.81 -8.38 8.20
CA GLN A 74 5.94 -8.46 9.14
C GLN A 74 7.00 -7.39 8.87
N ALA A 75 7.30 -7.12 7.60
CA ALA A 75 8.25 -6.07 7.22
C ALA A 75 7.76 -4.67 7.63
N ILE A 76 6.46 -4.39 7.50
CA ILE A 76 5.85 -3.13 7.96
C ILE A 76 5.91 -3.02 9.48
N LEU A 77 5.45 -4.05 10.19
CA LEU A 77 5.37 -4.04 11.64
C LEU A 77 6.75 -3.92 12.29
N SER A 78 7.74 -4.63 11.76
CA SER A 78 9.12 -4.54 12.26
C SER A 78 9.63 -3.09 12.21
N ARG A 79 9.43 -2.40 11.07
CA ARG A 79 9.83 -0.99 10.92
C ARG A 79 9.09 -0.04 11.86
N ALA A 80 7.84 -0.33 12.20
CA ALA A 80 7.05 0.48 13.12
C ALA A 80 7.42 0.23 14.59
N LEU A 81 7.87 -0.98 14.92
CA LEU A 81 8.24 -1.40 16.27
C LEU A 81 9.73 -1.16 16.60
N ASP A 82 10.58 -0.98 15.58
CA ASP A 82 11.95 -0.54 15.75
C ASP A 82 11.97 0.86 16.40
N LYS A 83 12.15 0.85 17.72
CA LYS A 83 12.22 2.07 18.54
C LYS A 83 13.38 2.93 18.04
N PRO A 84 13.19 4.24 17.76
CA PRO A 84 14.33 5.11 17.52
C PRO A 84 15.23 5.05 18.76
N ALA A 85 16.51 4.77 18.55
CA ALA A 85 17.51 4.84 19.61
C ALA A 85 17.35 6.20 20.29
N LYS A 86 17.20 6.20 21.63
CA LYS A 86 17.13 7.44 22.43
C LYS A 86 18.24 8.37 21.94
N GLU A 87 17.89 9.57 21.50
CA GLU A 87 18.88 10.63 21.35
C GLU A 87 19.60 10.78 22.71
N PRO A 88 20.94 10.82 22.72
CA PRO A 88 21.67 11.08 23.95
C PRO A 88 21.26 12.45 24.48
N ASP A 89 20.83 12.46 25.74
CA ASP A 89 20.48 13.66 26.51
C ASP A 89 21.72 14.58 26.52
N THR A 90 21.62 15.75 25.87
CA THR A 90 22.62 16.83 25.94
C THR A 90 21.95 18.11 26.39
#